data_AF-A0A1H7CWA7-F1
#
_entry.id   AF-A0A1H7CWA7-F1
#
_cell.length_a   1.000
_cell.length_b   1.000
_cell.length_c   1.000
_cell.angle_alpha   90.00
_cell.angle_beta   90.00
_cell.angle_gamma   90.00
#
_symmetry.space_group_name_H-M   'P 1'
#
loop_
_entity.id
_entity.type
_entity.pdbx_description
1 polymer ?
#
loop_
_entity_poly.entity_id
_entity_poly.type
_entity_poly.pdbx_seq_one_letter_code
_entity_poly.pdbx_strand_id
1 'polypeptide(L)'
;MNAEYAEGLRQNLPRAADLRSLLNMGAATFQPENETKASRLFKEAMVYPAILSLQKREQGTEDDAPPFPAVRLMPRTINKHPEDALKQIRSVYDDLRAGKQVTLDELGDATLIEAPKHGDYSAGRRDFTHAGWYVMPEAERQVFEKLDTVGRQVDPEVRDAMTSAGVPTAAEPYRRLKTYTATVSGGFQGVATGLDGVLVLRQVGQSADGKLLTLIPRGGGESVTIEKDALRPFLFGKDVQRWHVDWKNWWVVFPYMETDTGFKLMPTEQYREHKVEAKGRGKGKSKEQAEYRRVFAGYPEDLPNLEKLYPHLWAYLTTNEKALRGRENGRYKIGKADEWRWYDLARPQGLEASAGAKLVLQLLSSSINAALDTKGHFFQAGGKGGGAYGVSLSKTETLDSFACLIAGKASDFFIKLTGTVYSGGYYSYSDAHIRNLPIPQASPEQRKRLSELSKALTTKTGELRETEAKVDGFPESANEERRAAGKLPDLAPLSEVARLHNLAQNLDGSKLEDAGEALVGQLPGQATLKLGNGAITLSKEHAELVRAVLDVRGKMTLVEFSELRVPESRREVQGYLNSLAQWKKRIAELGAEIETLEGELNDVVYDLYDLSAEERQVIEDFLARY
;
A
#
# COMPACT_ATOMS: atom_id res chain seq x y z
N MET A 1 6.44 19.02 3.00
CA MET A 1 7.32 19.68 2.02
C MET A 1 8.60 20.02 2.74
N ASN A 2 9.76 19.65 2.18
CA ASN A 2 11.06 19.62 2.83
C ASN A 2 11.61 21.04 3.05
N ALA A 3 10.86 21.80 3.86
CA ALA A 3 11.08 23.19 4.12
C ALA A 3 12.48 23.41 4.66
N GLU A 4 12.97 22.49 5.51
CA GLU A 4 14.25 22.58 6.19
C GLU A 4 15.47 22.48 5.26
N TYR A 5 15.42 21.70 4.18
CA TYR A 5 16.56 21.61 3.26
C TYR A 5 16.68 22.84 2.36
N ALA A 6 15.57 23.26 1.72
CA ALA A 6 15.54 24.46 0.90
C ALA A 6 15.80 25.72 1.75
N GLU A 7 15.24 25.77 2.97
CA GLU A 7 15.49 26.84 3.95
C GLU A 7 16.93 26.79 4.46
N GLY A 8 17.47 25.60 4.72
CA GLY A 8 18.88 25.41 5.09
C GLY A 8 19.81 25.90 3.99
N LEU A 9 19.54 25.56 2.73
CA LEU A 9 20.26 26.13 1.58
C LEU A 9 20.09 27.65 1.55
N ARG A 10 18.87 28.18 1.66
CA ARG A 10 18.58 29.62 1.66
C ARG A 10 19.34 30.39 2.75
N GLN A 11 19.46 29.81 3.94
CA GLN A 11 20.17 30.40 5.08
C GLN A 11 21.68 30.39 4.88
N ASN A 12 22.23 29.33 4.28
CA ASN A 12 23.67 29.10 4.17
C ASN A 12 24.28 29.53 2.82
N LEU A 13 23.48 29.75 1.77
CA LEU A 13 23.96 30.16 0.46
C LEU A 13 24.39 31.65 0.44
N PRO A 14 25.46 32.02 -0.31
CA PRO A 14 25.77 33.41 -0.59
C PRO A 14 24.59 34.13 -1.27
N ARG A 15 24.52 35.46 -1.16
CA ARG A 15 23.47 36.25 -1.84
C ARG A 15 23.51 36.14 -3.37
N ALA A 16 24.70 35.91 -3.93
CA ALA A 16 24.96 35.60 -5.32
C ALA A 16 26.10 34.56 -5.41
N ALA A 17 25.89 33.48 -6.13
CA ALA A 17 26.88 32.43 -6.35
C ALA A 17 26.70 31.81 -7.74
N ASP A 18 27.81 31.46 -8.38
CA ASP A 18 27.83 30.64 -9.58
C ASP A 18 27.79 29.17 -9.19
N LEU A 19 26.80 28.44 -9.71
CA LEU A 19 26.81 26.98 -9.65
C LEU A 19 27.90 26.50 -10.62
N ARG A 20 28.94 25.83 -10.11
CA ARG A 20 30.02 25.28 -10.93
C ARG A 20 29.74 23.86 -11.38
N SER A 21 29.02 23.10 -10.55
CA SER A 21 28.58 21.76 -10.89
C SER A 21 27.53 21.27 -9.92
N LEU A 22 26.66 20.42 -10.46
CA LEU A 22 25.59 19.73 -9.77
C LEU A 22 25.81 18.23 -9.96
N LEU A 23 25.91 17.51 -8.84
CA LEU A 23 25.89 16.07 -8.82
C LEU A 23 24.61 15.61 -8.12
N ASN A 24 23.66 15.11 -8.90
CA ASN A 24 22.44 14.52 -8.37
C ASN A 24 22.65 13.01 -8.22
N MET A 25 22.52 12.52 -6.99
CA MET A 25 22.84 11.16 -6.60
C MET A 25 21.62 10.25 -6.58
N GLY A 26 20.39 10.69 -6.87
CA GLY A 26 19.17 9.85 -6.87
C GLY A 26 18.83 9.18 -5.52
N ALA A 27 17.56 9.08 -5.15
CA ALA A 27 17.20 8.49 -3.84
C ALA A 27 17.44 6.97 -3.72
N ALA A 28 17.64 6.27 -4.84
CA ALA A 28 17.81 4.81 -4.90
C ALA A 28 19.26 4.32 -4.70
N THR A 29 20.25 5.21 -4.64
CA THR A 29 21.66 4.87 -4.89
C THR A 29 22.46 4.26 -3.74
N PHE A 30 21.87 4.07 -2.56
CA PHE A 30 22.61 3.57 -1.38
C PHE A 30 21.83 2.54 -0.57
N GLN A 31 21.40 1.45 -1.18
CA GLN A 31 20.84 0.31 -0.44
C GLN A 31 21.46 -1.01 -0.89
N PRO A 32 22.32 -1.64 -0.07
CA PRO A 32 22.73 -3.02 -0.30
C PRO A 32 21.55 -3.97 -0.07
N GLU A 33 21.42 -5.02 -0.89
CA GLU A 33 20.31 -6.00 -0.86
C GLU A 33 20.13 -6.73 0.48
N ASN A 34 21.11 -6.72 1.40
CA ASN A 34 21.14 -7.61 2.56
C ASN A 34 21.53 -6.97 3.92
N GLU A 35 21.53 -5.64 4.06
CA GLU A 35 21.82 -5.01 5.36
C GLU A 35 20.57 -4.56 6.12
N THR A 36 20.32 -5.22 7.25
CA THR A 36 19.34 -4.82 8.29
C THR A 36 19.58 -3.43 8.90
N LYS A 37 20.72 -2.80 8.60
CA LYS A 37 21.08 -1.44 9.02
C LYS A 37 21.77 -0.66 7.89
N ALA A 38 21.10 -0.48 6.75
CA ALA A 38 21.60 0.45 5.73
C ALA A 38 21.74 1.87 6.34
N SER A 39 22.98 2.32 6.58
CA SER A 39 23.26 3.72 6.87
C SER A 39 23.06 4.50 5.58
N ARG A 40 21.86 5.05 5.38
CA ARG A 40 21.62 6.00 4.31
C ARG A 40 22.61 7.16 4.47
N LEU A 41 23.46 7.40 3.46
CA LEU A 41 24.30 8.60 3.41
C LEU A 41 23.44 9.87 3.51
N PHE A 42 22.20 9.84 3.01
CA PHE A 42 21.21 10.91 3.11
C PHE A 42 19.87 10.40 3.66
N LYS A 43 19.81 10.11 4.97
CA LYS A 43 18.63 9.50 5.62
C LYS A 43 17.32 10.28 5.41
N GLU A 44 17.42 11.58 5.19
CA GLU A 44 16.30 12.54 5.07
C GLU A 44 16.10 13.06 3.63
N ALA A 45 16.89 12.60 2.66
CA ALA A 45 16.70 13.01 1.27
C ALA A 45 15.48 12.30 0.64
N MET A 46 14.69 13.06 -0.10
CA MET A 46 13.43 12.59 -0.67
C MET A 46 13.60 11.88 -2.02
N VAL A 47 14.20 12.53 -3.03
CA VAL A 47 14.25 12.00 -4.42
C VAL A 47 15.58 12.31 -5.14
N TYR A 48 16.14 13.50 -4.93
CA TYR A 48 17.40 13.93 -5.56
C TYR A 48 18.38 14.49 -4.52
N PRO A 49 19.01 13.64 -3.68
CA PRO A 49 20.17 14.08 -2.93
C PRO A 49 21.20 14.67 -3.91
N ALA A 50 21.67 15.89 -3.66
CA ALA A 50 22.55 16.57 -4.58
C ALA A 50 23.74 17.21 -3.88
N ILE A 51 24.92 17.07 -4.47
CA ILE A 51 26.12 17.82 -4.09
C ILE A 51 26.25 19.00 -5.05
N LEU A 52 26.30 20.20 -4.49
CA LEU A 52 26.45 21.46 -5.22
C LEU A 52 27.87 22.00 -5.01
N SER A 53 28.60 22.28 -6.09
CA SER A 53 29.82 23.10 -6.03
C SER A 53 29.49 24.53 -6.41
N LEU A 54 29.72 25.47 -5.50
CA LEU A 54 29.38 26.88 -5.70
C LEU A 54 30.63 27.75 -5.64
N GLN A 55 30.69 28.77 -6.50
CA GLN A 55 31.67 29.85 -6.41
C GLN A 55 30.94 31.13 -5.98
N LYS A 56 31.42 31.77 -4.92
CA LYS A 56 30.87 33.05 -4.44
C LYS A 56 31.12 34.15 -5.48
N ARG A 57 30.09 34.90 -5.87
CA ARG A 57 30.27 36.15 -6.66
C ARG A 57 30.58 37.32 -5.73
N GLU A 58 31.44 38.23 -6.18
CA GLU A 58 31.59 39.54 -5.57
C GLU A 58 30.40 40.44 -5.97
N GLN A 59 30.01 41.38 -5.09
CA GLN A 59 28.90 42.28 -5.40
C GLN A 59 29.27 43.24 -6.53
N GLY A 60 28.53 43.21 -7.64
CA GLY A 60 28.63 44.22 -8.71
C GLY A 60 28.86 43.71 -10.13
N THR A 61 28.98 42.39 -10.35
CA THR A 61 29.10 41.82 -11.71
C THR A 61 27.75 41.33 -12.22
N GLU A 62 27.10 42.11 -13.09
CA GLU A 62 25.98 41.63 -13.91
C GLU A 62 26.50 41.00 -15.22
N ASP A 63 25.89 39.86 -15.54
CA ASP A 63 25.57 39.34 -16.88
C ASP A 63 26.62 38.77 -17.83
N ASP A 64 27.52 37.88 -17.39
CA ASP A 64 28.05 36.81 -18.27
C ASP A 64 28.66 35.66 -17.43
N ALA A 65 27.82 34.77 -16.90
CA ALA A 65 28.32 33.51 -16.33
C ALA A 65 28.26 32.42 -17.41
N PRO A 66 29.39 31.80 -17.77
CA PRO A 66 29.38 30.74 -18.76
C PRO A 66 28.54 29.55 -18.27
N PRO A 67 27.90 28.80 -19.19
CA PRO A 67 27.22 27.55 -18.87
C PRO A 67 28.13 26.64 -18.02
N PHE A 68 27.59 26.07 -16.95
CA PHE A 68 28.33 25.17 -16.06
C PHE A 68 27.94 23.70 -16.30
N PRO A 69 28.88 22.76 -16.17
CA PRO A 69 28.58 21.34 -16.34
C PRO A 69 27.77 20.79 -15.15
N ALA A 70 26.56 20.28 -15.43
CA ALA A 70 25.73 19.56 -14.47
C ALA A 70 25.56 18.10 -14.91
N VAL A 71 25.89 17.16 -14.03
CA VAL A 71 25.80 15.72 -14.31
C VAL A 71 24.98 15.06 -13.22
N ARG A 72 23.87 14.43 -13.63
CA ARG A 72 23.10 13.56 -12.76
C ARG A 72 23.64 12.14 -12.88
N LEU A 73 24.02 11.53 -11.76
CA LEU A 73 24.43 10.12 -11.73
C LEU A 73 23.28 9.26 -11.19
N MET A 74 22.75 8.39 -12.05
CA MET A 74 21.74 7.38 -11.69
C MET A 74 22.34 5.99 -11.94
N PRO A 75 23.13 5.43 -11.01
CA PRO A 75 23.58 4.06 -11.16
C PRO A 75 22.38 3.11 -11.09
N ARG A 76 22.04 2.48 -12.23
CA ARG A 76 21.04 1.39 -12.34
C ARG A 76 21.46 0.17 -11.52
N THR A 77 22.77 -0.09 -11.46
CA THR A 77 23.38 -1.17 -10.71
C THR A 77 24.03 -0.61 -9.46
N ILE A 78 23.50 -1.02 -8.30
CA ILE A 78 24.02 -0.66 -6.98
C ILE A 78 25.49 -1.12 -6.93
N ASN A 79 26.41 -0.17 -6.86
CA ASN A 79 27.76 -0.50 -6.42
C ASN A 79 27.65 -0.96 -4.97
N LYS A 80 28.12 -2.19 -4.68
CA LYS A 80 27.85 -2.91 -3.42
C LYS A 80 28.32 -2.15 -2.17
N HIS A 81 29.18 -1.15 -2.32
CA HIS A 81 29.70 -0.32 -1.25
C HIS A 81 29.56 1.18 -1.57
N PRO A 82 29.04 2.01 -0.62
CA PRO A 82 28.94 3.45 -0.78
C PRO A 82 30.26 4.16 -1.10
N GLU A 83 31.39 3.60 -0.66
CA GLU A 83 32.73 4.13 -0.94
C GLU A 83 33.09 4.06 -2.43
N ASP A 84 32.63 3.04 -3.15
CA ASP A 84 32.92 2.86 -4.57
C ASP A 84 32.07 3.82 -5.42
N ALA A 85 30.81 4.03 -5.04
CA ALA A 85 29.98 5.09 -5.62
C ALA A 85 30.61 6.48 -5.39
N LEU A 86 31.13 6.76 -4.19
CA LEU A 86 31.83 8.01 -3.90
C LEU A 86 33.13 8.19 -4.70
N LYS A 87 33.88 7.12 -4.97
CA LYS A 87 35.07 7.16 -5.85
C LYS A 87 34.71 7.46 -7.29
N GLN A 88 33.68 6.80 -7.83
CA GLN A 88 33.18 7.08 -9.18
C GLN A 88 32.70 8.53 -9.30
N ILE A 89 31.91 9.00 -8.32
CA ILE A 89 31.47 10.40 -8.21
C ILE A 89 32.66 11.37 -8.25
N ARG A 90 33.72 11.12 -7.47
CA ARG A 90 34.91 11.97 -7.42
C ARG A 90 35.65 11.99 -8.75
N SER A 91 35.81 10.82 -9.39
CA SER A 91 36.46 10.72 -10.70
C SER A 91 35.72 11.55 -11.76
N VAL A 92 34.40 11.42 -11.83
CA VAL A 92 33.56 12.20 -12.76
C VAL A 92 33.67 13.69 -12.48
N TYR A 93 33.62 14.07 -11.21
CA TYR A 93 33.77 15.46 -10.81
C TYR A 93 35.12 16.05 -11.20
N ASP A 94 36.21 15.28 -11.06
CA ASP A 94 37.55 15.69 -11.45
C ASP A 94 37.68 15.83 -12.98
N ASP A 95 37.07 14.91 -13.74
CA ASP A 95 37.05 14.97 -15.21
C ASP A 95 36.23 16.16 -15.75
N LEU A 96 35.06 16.45 -15.15
CA LEU A 96 34.28 17.64 -15.45
C LEU A 96 35.03 18.93 -15.14
N ARG A 97 35.74 18.99 -13.99
CA ARG A 97 36.60 20.13 -13.64
C ARG A 97 37.75 20.33 -14.62
N ALA A 98 38.25 19.25 -15.20
CA ALA A 98 39.29 19.27 -16.22
C ALA A 98 38.78 19.61 -17.62
N GLY A 99 37.46 19.82 -17.80
CA GLY A 99 36.85 20.13 -19.10
C GLY A 99 36.83 18.93 -20.06
N LYS A 100 36.99 17.71 -19.55
CA LYS A 100 36.94 16.50 -20.38
C LYS A 100 35.49 16.20 -20.76
N GLN A 101 35.31 15.68 -21.98
CA GLN A 101 34.06 15.03 -22.36
C GLN A 101 33.92 13.76 -21.52
N VAL A 102 32.84 13.68 -20.73
CA VAL A 102 32.49 12.49 -19.97
C VAL A 102 31.53 11.66 -20.81
N THR A 103 31.93 10.45 -21.21
CA THR A 103 31.05 9.47 -21.86
C THR A 103 30.10 8.89 -20.82
N LEU A 104 28.81 9.23 -20.92
CA LEU A 104 27.77 8.86 -19.94
C LEU A 104 27.54 7.35 -19.85
N ASP A 105 27.85 6.59 -20.91
CA ASP A 105 27.63 5.14 -21.00
C ASP A 105 28.46 4.34 -19.97
N GLU A 106 29.59 4.87 -19.50
CA GLU A 106 30.43 4.21 -18.48
C GLU A 106 29.91 4.41 -17.05
N LEU A 107 28.88 5.25 -16.85
CA LEU A 107 28.38 5.70 -15.54
C LEU A 107 26.95 5.22 -15.22
N GLY A 108 26.36 4.39 -16.07
CA GLY A 108 24.94 4.02 -15.98
C GLY A 108 24.04 5.10 -16.59
N ASP A 109 22.81 5.26 -16.10
CA ASP A 109 21.83 6.23 -16.64
C ASP A 109 22.15 7.67 -16.22
N ALA A 110 23.35 8.14 -16.53
CA ALA A 110 23.70 9.53 -16.29
C ALA A 110 23.00 10.42 -17.34
N THR A 111 22.33 11.49 -16.90
CA THR A 111 21.71 12.48 -17.80
C THR A 111 22.52 13.77 -17.73
N LEU A 112 23.00 14.25 -18.88
CA LEU A 112 23.49 15.62 -19.00
C LEU A 112 22.30 16.55 -18.81
N ILE A 113 22.38 17.41 -17.79
CA ILE A 113 21.45 18.53 -17.68
C ILE A 113 22.02 19.60 -18.60
N GLU A 114 21.31 19.95 -19.67
CA GLU A 114 21.74 21.03 -20.56
C GLU A 114 22.01 22.28 -19.73
N ALA A 115 23.18 22.88 -19.97
CA ALA A 115 23.51 24.11 -19.29
C ALA A 115 22.48 25.17 -19.72
N PRO A 116 21.89 25.90 -18.77
CA PRO A 116 20.83 26.83 -19.10
C PRO A 116 21.30 27.90 -20.07
N LYS A 117 20.41 28.39 -20.94
CA LYS A 117 20.72 29.49 -21.86
C LYS A 117 20.91 30.78 -21.06
N HIS A 118 21.67 31.71 -21.64
CA HIS A 118 22.02 32.98 -21.03
C HIS A 118 20.75 33.73 -20.55
N GLY A 119 20.67 34.03 -19.25
CA GLY A 119 19.50 34.68 -18.63
C GLY A 119 18.51 33.76 -17.89
N ASP A 120 18.58 32.45 -18.09
CA ASP A 120 17.63 31.51 -17.45
C ASP A 120 17.98 31.18 -15.99
N TYR A 121 19.22 31.44 -15.54
CA TYR A 121 19.66 31.12 -14.17
C TYR A 121 20.41 32.28 -13.51
N SER A 122 19.67 33.09 -12.75
CA SER A 122 20.20 33.74 -11.56
C SER A 122 19.62 33.03 -10.34
N ALA A 123 20.31 32.00 -9.82
CA ALA A 123 19.87 31.36 -8.59
C ALA A 123 20.21 32.28 -7.40
N GLY A 124 19.29 33.17 -7.05
CA GLY A 124 19.34 33.96 -5.83
C GLY A 124 18.72 33.20 -4.66
N ARG A 125 18.93 33.68 -3.42
CA ARG A 125 18.24 33.13 -2.24
C ARG A 125 16.70 33.08 -2.36
N ARG A 126 16.12 33.92 -3.22
CA ARG A 126 14.66 34.04 -3.40
C ARG A 126 14.07 32.82 -4.10
N ASP A 127 14.88 32.17 -4.92
CA ASP A 127 14.53 31.09 -5.80
C ASP A 127 14.33 29.78 -5.03
N PHE A 128 15.13 29.51 -3.99
CA PHE A 128 14.94 28.36 -3.09
C PHE A 128 13.66 28.45 -2.24
N THR A 129 12.51 28.12 -2.82
CA THR A 129 11.20 28.05 -2.16
C THR A 129 10.90 26.64 -1.65
N HIS A 130 9.94 26.51 -0.73
CA HIS A 130 9.49 25.19 -0.23
C HIS A 130 8.83 24.31 -1.31
N ALA A 131 8.45 24.89 -2.45
CA ALA A 131 7.71 24.23 -3.52
C ALA A 131 8.56 23.94 -4.78
N GLY A 132 9.72 24.60 -4.94
CA GLY A 132 10.57 24.49 -6.13
C GLY A 132 11.87 23.75 -5.84
N TRP A 133 12.13 22.66 -6.55
CA TRP A 133 13.43 21.99 -6.55
C TRP A 133 14.20 22.37 -7.82
N TYR A 134 15.20 23.24 -7.67
CA TYR A 134 16.06 23.74 -8.75
C TYR A 134 16.99 22.68 -9.38
N VAL A 135 17.00 21.47 -8.82
CA VAL A 135 17.82 20.32 -9.25
C VAL A 135 17.01 19.32 -10.09
N MET A 136 15.69 19.53 -10.18
CA MET A 136 14.81 18.73 -11.02
C MET A 136 15.13 19.02 -12.50
N PRO A 137 15.25 18.00 -13.36
CA PRO A 137 15.36 18.20 -14.81
C PRO A 137 14.26 19.12 -15.34
N GLU A 138 14.60 20.00 -16.28
CA GLU A 138 13.71 21.04 -16.74
C GLU A 138 12.35 20.50 -17.21
N ALA A 139 12.36 19.43 -17.99
CA ALA A 139 11.14 18.78 -18.46
C ALA A 139 10.26 18.25 -17.30
N GLU A 140 10.88 17.57 -16.31
CA GLU A 140 10.16 17.09 -15.10
C GLU A 140 9.59 18.26 -14.29
N ARG A 141 10.34 19.37 -14.19
CA ARG A 141 9.95 20.59 -13.47
C ARG A 141 8.79 21.30 -14.13
N GLN A 142 8.81 21.45 -15.45
CA GLN A 142 7.72 22.08 -16.20
C GLN A 142 6.41 21.32 -16.01
N VAL A 143 6.44 19.99 -16.12
CA VAL A 143 5.27 19.14 -15.86
C VAL A 143 4.80 19.29 -14.40
N PHE A 144 5.72 19.22 -13.44
CA PHE A 144 5.39 19.41 -12.02
C PHE A 144 4.71 20.76 -11.75
N GLU A 145 5.26 21.86 -12.28
CA GLU A 145 4.72 23.21 -12.11
C GLU A 145 3.34 23.36 -12.76
N LYS A 146 3.10 22.70 -13.90
CA LYS A 146 1.81 22.66 -14.57
C LYS A 146 0.75 21.95 -13.72
N LEU A 147 1.08 20.77 -13.18
CA LEU A 147 0.22 20.07 -12.22
C LEU A 147 -0.03 20.91 -10.96
N ASP A 148 1.01 21.52 -10.39
CA ASP A 148 0.89 22.32 -9.16
C ASP A 148 0.06 23.59 -9.37
N THR A 149 0.12 24.19 -10.57
CA THR A 149 -0.68 25.35 -10.96
C THR A 149 -2.17 25.03 -10.92
N VAL A 150 -2.58 23.87 -11.41
CA VAL A 150 -3.96 23.38 -11.25
C VAL A 150 -4.34 23.32 -9.77
N GLY A 151 -3.45 22.80 -8.92
CA GLY A 151 -3.67 22.72 -7.48
C GLY A 151 -3.70 24.06 -6.74
N ARG A 152 -3.24 25.15 -7.35
CA ARG A 152 -3.31 26.53 -6.80
C ARG A 152 -4.55 27.28 -7.26
N GLN A 153 -5.35 26.72 -8.18
CA GLN A 153 -6.63 27.29 -8.56
C GLN A 153 -7.65 27.11 -7.43
N VAL A 154 -8.58 28.06 -7.30
CA VAL A 154 -9.70 27.97 -6.34
C VAL A 154 -10.83 27.19 -6.97
N ASP A 155 -11.45 26.28 -6.21
CA ASP A 155 -12.66 25.60 -6.64
C ASP A 155 -13.90 26.48 -6.35
N PRO A 156 -14.60 26.98 -7.38
CA PRO A 156 -15.76 27.85 -7.18
C PRO A 156 -16.93 27.11 -6.53
N GLU A 157 -17.17 25.82 -6.87
CA GLU A 157 -18.28 25.05 -6.30
C GLU A 157 -18.10 24.86 -4.79
N VAL A 158 -16.86 24.56 -4.37
CA VAL A 158 -16.54 24.41 -2.94
C VAL A 158 -16.61 25.77 -2.23
N ARG A 159 -16.10 26.84 -2.85
CA ARG A 159 -16.16 28.19 -2.27
C ARG A 159 -17.60 28.65 -2.05
N ASP A 160 -18.47 28.43 -3.03
CA ASP A 160 -19.88 28.81 -2.95
C ASP A 160 -20.61 27.99 -1.87
N ALA A 161 -20.28 26.70 -1.74
CA ALA A 161 -20.80 25.86 -0.67
C ALA A 161 -20.32 26.31 0.73
N MET A 162 -19.04 26.65 0.89
CA MET A 162 -18.49 27.17 2.15
C MET A 162 -19.11 28.50 2.55
N THR A 163 -19.30 29.39 1.58
CA THR A 163 -19.95 30.70 1.77
C THR A 163 -21.40 30.50 2.22
N SER A 164 -22.13 29.60 1.56
CA SER A 164 -23.51 29.25 1.92
C SER A 164 -23.62 28.63 3.31
N ALA A 165 -22.59 27.93 3.76
CA ALA A 165 -22.50 27.35 5.10
C ALA A 165 -22.00 28.33 6.19
N GLY A 166 -21.73 29.60 5.85
CA GLY A 166 -21.26 30.60 6.80
C GLY A 166 -19.84 30.37 7.32
N VAL A 167 -19.02 29.58 6.62
CA VAL A 167 -17.63 29.30 7.02
C VAL A 167 -16.74 30.50 6.63
N PRO A 168 -16.00 31.12 7.58
CA PRO A 168 -15.14 32.27 7.28
C PRO A 168 -14.06 31.95 6.22
N THR A 169 -13.90 32.86 5.25
CA THR A 169 -13.05 32.76 4.04
C THR A 169 -11.53 32.83 4.27
N ALA A 170 -11.03 32.56 5.48
CA ALA A 170 -9.61 32.72 5.81
C ALA A 170 -8.67 31.74 5.07
N ALA A 171 -9.20 30.71 4.42
CA ALA A 171 -8.47 29.82 3.54
C ALA A 171 -9.29 29.58 2.26
N GLU A 172 -8.80 30.10 1.14
CA GLU A 172 -9.36 29.80 -0.19
C GLU A 172 -9.35 28.27 -0.44
N PRO A 173 -10.44 27.67 -0.95
CA PRO A 173 -10.52 26.24 -1.23
C PRO A 173 -9.75 25.92 -2.51
N TYR A 174 -8.43 25.92 -2.39
CA TYR A 174 -7.54 25.50 -3.48
C TYR A 174 -7.83 24.05 -3.88
N ARG A 175 -7.65 23.72 -5.16
CA ARG A 175 -7.88 22.39 -5.75
C ARG A 175 -6.85 21.34 -5.32
N ARG A 176 -6.84 21.07 -4.02
CA ARG A 176 -6.00 20.07 -3.36
C ARG A 176 -6.88 18.97 -2.81
N LEU A 177 -6.39 17.73 -2.78
CA LEU A 177 -7.19 16.59 -2.30
C LEU A 177 -7.89 16.87 -0.96
N LYS A 178 -7.18 17.50 0.00
CA LYS A 178 -7.73 17.84 1.31
C LYS A 178 -9.04 18.64 1.29
N THR A 179 -9.23 19.46 0.26
CA THR A 179 -10.41 20.32 0.04
C THR A 179 -11.67 19.50 -0.22
N TYR A 180 -11.51 18.29 -0.77
CA TYR A 180 -12.61 17.40 -1.14
C TYR A 180 -12.85 16.28 -0.13
N THR A 181 -12.05 16.19 0.93
CA THR A 181 -12.22 15.15 1.95
C THR A 181 -13.15 15.58 3.08
N ALA A 182 -13.84 14.61 3.68
CA ALA A 182 -14.66 14.83 4.87
C ALA A 182 -13.83 15.07 6.15
N THR A 183 -12.50 14.86 6.11
CA THR A 183 -11.63 14.86 7.29
C THR A 183 -10.78 16.13 7.41
N VAL A 184 -10.91 17.08 6.46
CA VAL A 184 -10.09 18.30 6.39
C VAL A 184 -8.57 17.99 6.35
N SER A 185 -8.23 16.82 5.80
CA SER A 185 -6.87 16.29 5.65
C SER A 185 -6.79 15.55 4.30
N GLY A 186 -5.64 15.07 3.86
CA GLY A 186 -5.57 14.21 2.67
C GLY A 186 -6.27 12.87 2.84
N GLY A 187 -6.46 12.43 4.09
CA GLY A 187 -7.10 11.17 4.45
C GLY A 187 -6.85 10.82 5.93
N PHE A 188 -7.33 9.68 6.38
CA PHE A 188 -7.28 9.27 7.77
C PHE A 188 -6.53 7.95 7.99
N GLN A 189 -5.96 7.81 9.18
CA GLN A 189 -5.36 6.56 9.64
C GLN A 189 -6.45 5.58 10.10
N GLY A 190 -6.21 4.29 9.88
CA GLY A 190 -7.03 3.22 10.43
C GLY A 190 -6.82 3.05 11.94
N VAL A 191 -7.24 1.90 12.46
CA VAL A 191 -7.20 1.64 13.90
C VAL A 191 -5.87 1.05 14.34
N ALA A 192 -5.41 1.42 15.54
CA ALA A 192 -4.31 0.75 16.21
C ALA A 192 -4.85 -0.08 17.37
N THR A 193 -4.70 -1.40 17.28
CA THR A 193 -5.19 -2.31 18.34
C THR A 193 -4.27 -2.30 19.56
N GLY A 194 -2.97 -2.07 19.39
CA GLY A 194 -1.95 -2.17 20.43
C GLY A 194 -1.61 -3.62 20.84
N LEU A 195 -2.30 -4.64 20.31
CA LEU A 195 -2.01 -6.06 20.48
C LEU A 195 -2.71 -6.88 19.39
N ASP A 196 -2.21 -6.78 18.15
CA ASP A 196 -2.81 -7.47 17.00
C ASP A 196 -2.91 -8.99 17.23
N GLY A 197 -1.97 -9.57 17.98
CA GLY A 197 -1.96 -11.00 18.30
C GLY A 197 -3.21 -11.50 19.03
N VAL A 198 -3.95 -10.62 19.71
CA VAL A 198 -5.20 -10.94 20.44
C VAL A 198 -6.41 -10.30 19.77
N LEU A 199 -6.30 -9.04 19.32
CA LEU A 199 -7.44 -8.25 18.85
C LEU A 199 -7.71 -8.41 17.35
N VAL A 200 -6.83 -9.07 16.60
CA VAL A 200 -7.06 -9.42 15.19
C VAL A 200 -7.10 -10.94 15.07
N LEU A 201 -8.15 -11.44 14.42
CA LEU A 201 -8.38 -12.87 14.25
C LEU A 201 -8.74 -13.21 12.81
N ARG A 202 -8.33 -14.39 12.34
CA ARG A 202 -8.68 -14.90 11.00
C ARG A 202 -9.86 -15.84 11.11
N GLN A 203 -10.89 -15.62 10.31
CA GLN A 203 -12.03 -16.53 10.25
C GLN A 203 -11.62 -17.82 9.53
N VAL A 204 -11.97 -18.96 10.15
CA VAL A 204 -11.76 -20.31 9.62
C VAL A 204 -13.06 -21.10 9.51
N GLY A 205 -14.14 -20.61 10.11
CA GLY A 205 -15.47 -21.19 10.02
C GLY A 205 -16.54 -20.25 10.52
N GLN A 206 -17.81 -20.64 10.39
CA GLN A 206 -18.95 -19.92 10.94
C GLN A 206 -20.08 -20.90 11.27
N SER A 207 -20.96 -20.51 12.19
CA SER A 207 -22.19 -21.24 12.48
C SER A 207 -23.13 -21.27 11.27
N ALA A 208 -24.08 -22.22 11.26
CA ALA A 208 -25.05 -22.36 10.17
C ALA A 208 -25.90 -21.09 9.94
N ASP A 209 -26.17 -20.32 10.99
CA ASP A 209 -26.90 -19.04 10.92
C ASP A 209 -25.98 -17.83 10.66
N GLY A 210 -24.66 -18.03 10.58
CA GLY A 210 -23.65 -16.99 10.31
C GLY A 210 -23.46 -15.95 11.42
N LYS A 211 -24.10 -16.11 12.57
CA LYS A 211 -24.02 -15.16 13.70
C LYS A 211 -22.75 -15.32 14.53
N LEU A 212 -22.21 -16.54 14.55
CA LEU A 212 -20.98 -16.85 15.26
C LEU A 212 -19.88 -17.21 14.25
N LEU A 213 -18.70 -16.64 14.44
CA LEU A 213 -17.51 -16.95 13.65
C LEU A 213 -16.55 -17.77 14.49
N THR A 214 -16.00 -18.83 13.88
CA THR A 214 -14.85 -19.56 14.41
C THR A 214 -13.57 -18.93 13.87
N LEU A 215 -12.70 -18.48 14.77
CA LEU A 215 -11.60 -17.59 14.48
C LEU A 215 -10.31 -18.08 15.12
N ILE A 216 -9.17 -17.83 14.48
CA ILE A 216 -7.83 -18.08 15.06
C ILE A 216 -7.15 -16.72 15.32
N PRO A 217 -6.71 -16.43 16.55
CA PRO A 217 -5.98 -15.19 16.85
C PRO A 217 -4.70 -15.08 16.01
N ARG A 218 -4.36 -13.86 15.57
CA ARG A 218 -3.12 -13.64 14.79
C ARG A 218 -1.86 -14.05 15.54
N GLY A 219 -1.87 -14.01 16.87
CA GLY A 219 -0.77 -14.44 17.72
C GLY A 219 -0.58 -15.95 17.80
N GLY A 220 -1.48 -16.74 17.18
CA GLY A 220 -1.57 -18.18 17.34
C GLY A 220 -2.43 -18.57 18.55
N GLY A 221 -2.64 -19.88 18.71
CA GLY A 221 -3.46 -20.46 19.79
C GLY A 221 -4.63 -21.29 19.25
N GLU A 222 -5.52 -21.69 20.16
CA GLU A 222 -6.73 -22.42 19.83
C GLU A 222 -7.76 -21.53 19.12
N SER A 223 -8.65 -22.15 18.34
CA SER A 223 -9.75 -21.43 17.72
C SER A 223 -10.76 -20.97 18.77
N VAL A 224 -11.29 -19.76 18.61
CA VAL A 224 -12.32 -19.19 19.46
C VAL A 224 -13.58 -18.90 18.64
N THR A 225 -14.74 -19.00 19.28
CA THR A 225 -16.02 -18.60 18.68
C THR A 225 -16.38 -17.21 19.20
N ILE A 226 -16.72 -16.27 18.30
CA ILE A 226 -17.11 -14.89 18.67
C ILE A 226 -18.33 -14.47 17.84
N GLU A 227 -19.20 -13.65 18.43
CA GLU A 227 -20.31 -12.99 17.74
C GLU A 227 -19.80 -12.11 16.59
N LYS A 228 -20.30 -12.34 15.37
CA LYS A 228 -19.89 -11.61 14.17
C LYS A 228 -20.06 -10.09 14.31
N ASP A 229 -21.14 -9.65 14.95
CA ASP A 229 -21.48 -8.23 15.11
C ASP A 229 -20.52 -7.48 16.03
N ALA A 230 -19.79 -8.22 16.88
CA ALA A 230 -18.75 -7.71 17.77
C ALA A 230 -17.40 -7.51 17.04
N LEU A 231 -17.35 -7.76 15.74
CA LEU A 231 -16.17 -7.73 14.91
C LEU A 231 -16.37 -6.82 13.69
N ARG A 232 -15.28 -6.34 13.10
CA ARG A 232 -15.30 -5.67 11.79
C ARG A 232 -14.28 -6.28 10.84
N PRO A 233 -14.57 -6.39 9.53
CA PRO A 233 -13.59 -6.78 8.53
C PRO A 233 -12.36 -5.89 8.61
N PHE A 234 -11.16 -6.49 8.55
CA PHE A 234 -9.91 -5.82 8.81
C PHE A 234 -8.89 -6.05 7.70
N LEU A 235 -8.24 -4.98 7.23
CA LEU A 235 -7.23 -5.00 6.18
C LEU A 235 -5.85 -4.63 6.70
N PHE A 236 -4.84 -5.30 6.18
CA PHE A 236 -3.44 -4.87 6.22
C PHE A 236 -3.10 -4.09 4.96
N GLY A 237 -2.00 -3.32 4.98
CA GLY A 237 -1.58 -2.57 3.80
C GLY A 237 -1.40 -3.44 2.56
N LYS A 238 -0.87 -4.66 2.72
CA LYS A 238 -0.67 -5.63 1.63
C LYS A 238 -1.98 -6.19 1.03
N ASP A 239 -3.09 -6.03 1.74
CA ASP A 239 -4.41 -6.47 1.28
C ASP A 239 -5.05 -5.40 0.37
N VAL A 240 -4.45 -4.20 0.31
CA VAL A 240 -4.86 -3.12 -0.57
C VAL A 240 -3.98 -3.14 -1.80
N GLN A 241 -4.55 -3.58 -2.92
CA GLN A 241 -3.90 -3.62 -4.21
C GLN A 241 -4.49 -2.54 -5.12
N ARG A 242 -3.80 -2.25 -6.22
CA ARG A 242 -4.31 -1.35 -7.25
C ARG A 242 -5.66 -1.89 -7.77
N TRP A 243 -6.72 -1.07 -7.64
CA TRP A 243 -8.12 -1.38 -8.00
C TRP A 243 -8.80 -2.52 -7.24
N HIS A 244 -8.17 -3.12 -6.22
CA HIS A 244 -8.74 -4.30 -5.56
C HIS A 244 -8.41 -4.36 -4.06
N VAL A 245 -9.42 -4.72 -3.26
CA VAL A 245 -9.28 -5.05 -1.85
C VAL A 245 -9.34 -6.58 -1.69
N ASP A 246 -8.20 -7.18 -1.38
CA ASP A 246 -8.03 -8.62 -1.15
C ASP A 246 -8.25 -8.94 0.34
N TRP A 247 -9.50 -8.90 0.78
CA TRP A 247 -9.84 -9.17 2.18
C TRP A 247 -9.70 -10.66 2.52
N LYS A 248 -8.65 -11.02 3.27
CA LYS A 248 -8.30 -12.41 3.61
C LYS A 248 -9.03 -12.97 4.83
N ASN A 249 -10.30 -12.61 5.01
CA ASN A 249 -11.14 -13.03 6.14
C ASN A 249 -10.54 -12.65 7.52
N TRP A 250 -9.81 -11.54 7.58
CA TRP A 250 -9.31 -10.97 8.83
C TRP A 250 -10.37 -10.09 9.48
N TRP A 251 -10.48 -10.20 10.80
CA TRP A 251 -11.44 -9.49 11.62
C TRP A 251 -10.72 -8.80 12.76
N VAL A 252 -11.17 -7.60 13.13
CA VAL A 252 -10.73 -6.89 14.33
C VAL A 252 -11.85 -6.88 15.37
N VAL A 253 -11.49 -7.09 16.63
CA VAL A 253 -12.39 -6.93 17.77
C VAL A 253 -12.88 -5.48 17.84
N PHE A 254 -14.20 -5.31 17.88
CA PHE A 254 -14.83 -4.00 17.78
C PHE A 254 -15.84 -3.80 18.93
N PRO A 255 -15.37 -3.42 20.13
CA PRO A 255 -16.21 -3.28 21.33
C PRO A 255 -16.96 -1.93 21.36
N TYR A 256 -17.43 -1.44 20.21
CA TYR A 256 -18.16 -0.18 20.10
C TYR A 256 -19.56 -0.39 19.59
N MET A 257 -20.45 0.53 19.94
CA MET A 257 -21.79 0.65 19.42
C MET A 257 -21.92 1.99 18.69
N GLU A 258 -22.59 1.97 17.55
CA GLU A 258 -22.91 3.18 16.80
C GLU A 258 -24.02 3.96 17.54
N THR A 259 -23.86 5.28 17.60
CA THR A 259 -24.83 6.20 18.20
C THR A 259 -24.96 7.43 17.30
N ASP A 260 -25.94 8.30 17.55
CA ASP A 260 -26.12 9.57 16.83
C ASP A 260 -24.87 10.48 16.87
N THR A 261 -23.99 10.26 17.83
CA THR A 261 -22.73 11.03 18.01
C THR A 261 -21.48 10.22 17.65
N GLY A 262 -21.63 9.19 16.82
CA GLY A 262 -20.56 8.30 16.38
C GLY A 262 -20.40 7.05 17.24
N PHE A 263 -19.27 6.35 17.09
CA PHE A 263 -19.02 5.11 17.80
C PHE A 263 -18.64 5.35 19.26
N LYS A 264 -19.29 4.62 20.18
CA LYS A 264 -19.05 4.69 21.63
C LYS A 264 -18.61 3.33 22.17
N LEU A 265 -17.58 3.33 23.03
CA LEU A 265 -17.09 2.10 23.66
C LEU A 265 -18.17 1.53 24.58
N MET A 266 -18.58 0.28 24.39
CA MET A 266 -19.57 -0.32 25.28
C MET A 266 -18.99 -0.44 26.71
N PRO A 267 -19.69 0.00 27.76
CA PRO A 267 -19.27 -0.20 29.13
C PRO A 267 -19.30 -1.69 29.51
N THR A 268 -18.61 -2.03 30.57
CA THR A 268 -18.80 -3.30 31.30
C THR A 268 -19.55 -3.03 32.59
N GLU A 269 -20.19 -4.02 33.17
CA GLU A 269 -20.87 -3.89 34.46
C GLU A 269 -19.93 -3.39 35.55
N GLN A 270 -18.69 -3.88 35.55
CA GLN A 270 -17.64 -3.45 36.47
C GLN A 270 -17.32 -1.94 36.35
N TYR A 271 -17.28 -1.40 35.13
CA TYR A 271 -16.80 -0.04 34.86
C TYR A 271 -17.90 0.97 34.49
N ARG A 272 -19.17 0.57 34.44
CA ARG A 272 -20.30 1.44 34.07
C ARG A 272 -20.39 2.70 34.93
N GLU A 273 -20.25 2.55 36.24
CA GLU A 273 -20.27 3.65 37.20
C GLU A 273 -18.87 4.16 37.57
N HIS A 274 -17.83 3.76 36.81
CA HIS A 274 -16.45 4.14 37.11
C HIS A 274 -16.25 5.66 37.02
N LYS A 275 -15.51 6.20 37.98
CA LYS A 275 -15.24 7.63 38.10
C LYS A 275 -13.75 7.89 37.98
N VAL A 276 -13.41 8.94 37.22
CA VAL A 276 -12.03 9.43 37.08
C VAL A 276 -11.95 10.86 37.58
N GLU A 277 -10.78 11.25 38.07
CA GLU A 277 -10.49 12.64 38.43
C GLU A 277 -10.72 13.54 37.20
N ALA A 278 -11.45 14.65 37.39
CA ALA A 278 -11.68 15.63 36.34
C ALA A 278 -10.34 16.26 35.92
N LYS A 279 -10.06 16.33 34.59
CA LYS A 279 -8.85 16.96 34.08
C LYS A 279 -8.93 18.47 34.29
N GLY A 280 -8.33 18.93 35.39
CA GLY A 280 -8.26 20.33 35.79
C GLY A 280 -7.26 20.51 36.94
N ARG A 281 -5.99 20.20 36.71
CA ARG A 281 -4.92 20.51 37.67
C ARG A 281 -4.66 22.02 37.63
N GLY A 282 -5.49 22.80 38.32
CA GLY A 282 -5.01 24.06 38.88
C GLY A 282 -3.85 23.71 39.81
N LYS A 283 -2.64 24.21 39.53
CA LYS A 283 -1.50 24.04 40.44
C LYS A 283 -1.93 24.51 41.84
N GLY A 284 -2.08 23.60 42.80
CA GLY A 284 -2.33 23.94 44.21
C GLY A 284 -3.55 23.32 44.91
N LYS A 285 -4.44 22.56 44.25
CA LYS A 285 -5.56 21.88 44.95
C LYS A 285 -5.09 20.59 45.64
N SER A 286 -5.51 20.37 46.89
CA SER A 286 -5.22 19.14 47.67
C SER A 286 -6.02 17.93 47.14
N LYS A 287 -5.55 16.71 47.42
CA LYS A 287 -6.20 15.45 47.01
C LYS A 287 -7.65 15.31 47.49
N GLU A 288 -8.00 15.98 48.59
CA GLU A 288 -9.35 15.97 49.18
C GLU A 288 -10.37 16.82 48.39
N GLN A 289 -9.91 17.67 47.48
CA GLN A 289 -10.77 18.56 46.67
C GLN A 289 -10.87 18.12 45.20
N ALA A 290 -10.49 16.88 44.88
CA ALA A 290 -10.57 16.36 43.53
C ALA A 290 -12.04 16.15 43.13
N GLU A 291 -12.51 16.88 42.12
CA GLU A 291 -13.79 16.62 41.49
C GLU A 291 -13.67 15.34 40.64
N TYR A 292 -14.58 14.39 40.84
CA TYR A 292 -14.64 13.15 40.09
C TYR A 292 -15.81 13.19 39.11
N ARG A 293 -15.60 12.70 37.88
CA ARG A 293 -16.65 12.55 36.88
C ARG A 293 -16.81 11.09 36.49
N ARG A 294 -18.06 10.64 36.28
CA ARG A 294 -18.34 9.31 35.70
C ARG A 294 -17.82 9.27 34.26
N VAL A 295 -17.09 8.21 33.90
CA VAL A 295 -16.47 8.11 32.56
C VAL A 295 -17.52 8.03 31.45
N PHE A 296 -18.63 7.32 31.69
CA PHE A 296 -19.74 7.14 30.75
C PHE A 296 -20.92 8.11 31.01
N ALA A 297 -20.69 9.26 31.66
CA ALA A 297 -21.76 10.22 31.97
C ALA A 297 -22.55 10.73 30.73
N GLY A 298 -21.89 10.89 29.59
CA GLY A 298 -22.50 11.37 28.34
C GLY A 298 -22.80 10.27 27.32
N TYR A 299 -22.92 9.02 27.76
CA TYR A 299 -23.28 7.88 26.91
C TYR A 299 -24.80 7.66 27.01
N PRO A 300 -25.47 7.12 25.97
CA PRO A 300 -26.87 6.72 26.07
C PRO A 300 -27.09 5.79 27.26
N GLU A 301 -28.17 6.00 28.02
CA GLU A 301 -28.44 5.20 29.24
C GLU A 301 -28.76 3.73 28.92
N ASP A 302 -29.37 3.50 27.77
CA ASP A 302 -29.76 2.20 27.22
C ASP A 302 -28.61 1.44 26.55
N LEU A 303 -27.41 2.03 26.48
CA LEU A 303 -26.25 1.35 25.90
C LEU A 303 -25.94 0.06 26.69
N PRO A 304 -25.95 -1.13 26.07
CA PRO A 304 -25.80 -2.39 26.77
C PRO A 304 -24.37 -2.59 27.30
N ASN A 305 -24.24 -3.45 28.32
CA ASN A 305 -22.93 -3.93 28.76
C ASN A 305 -22.35 -4.88 27.71
N LEU A 306 -21.05 -4.77 27.46
CA LEU A 306 -20.32 -5.59 26.49
C LEU A 306 -20.56 -7.09 26.72
N GLU A 307 -20.47 -7.55 27.96
CA GLU A 307 -20.63 -8.96 28.35
C GLU A 307 -22.06 -9.50 28.24
N LYS A 308 -23.06 -8.60 28.25
CA LYS A 308 -24.47 -8.99 28.07
C LYS A 308 -24.81 -9.14 26.60
N LEU A 309 -24.24 -8.27 25.77
CA LEU A 309 -24.50 -8.28 24.34
C LEU A 309 -23.65 -9.33 23.61
N TYR A 310 -22.36 -9.45 23.98
CA TYR A 310 -21.38 -10.32 23.34
C TYR A 310 -20.66 -11.22 24.36
N PRO A 311 -21.35 -12.22 24.94
CA PRO A 311 -20.80 -13.10 25.96
C PRO A 311 -19.58 -13.91 25.50
N HIS A 312 -19.50 -14.33 24.23
CA HIS A 312 -18.35 -15.09 23.73
C HIS A 312 -17.13 -14.19 23.54
N LEU A 313 -17.32 -12.99 22.97
CA LEU A 313 -16.25 -11.98 22.94
C LEU A 313 -15.74 -11.68 24.35
N TRP A 314 -16.65 -11.50 25.32
CA TRP A 314 -16.29 -11.20 26.70
C TRP A 314 -15.45 -12.31 27.35
N ALA A 315 -15.84 -13.57 27.16
CA ALA A 315 -15.06 -14.71 27.64
C ALA A 315 -13.64 -14.73 27.04
N TYR A 316 -13.53 -14.44 25.74
CA TYR A 316 -12.24 -14.33 25.04
C TYR A 316 -11.38 -13.19 25.58
N LEU A 317 -11.95 -12.00 25.74
CA LEU A 317 -11.23 -10.83 26.28
C LEU A 317 -10.75 -11.07 27.71
N THR A 318 -11.60 -11.66 28.56
CA THR A 318 -11.27 -11.95 29.97
C THR A 318 -10.12 -12.95 30.07
N THR A 319 -10.12 -13.98 29.23
CA THR A 319 -9.01 -14.96 29.15
C THR A 319 -7.68 -14.27 28.79
N ASN A 320 -7.73 -13.18 28.04
CA ASN A 320 -6.56 -12.41 27.59
C ASN A 320 -6.31 -11.12 28.40
N GLU A 321 -7.05 -10.87 29.48
CA GLU A 321 -7.07 -9.60 30.21
C GLU A 321 -5.67 -9.16 30.66
N LYS A 322 -4.86 -10.10 31.17
CA LYS A 322 -3.49 -9.81 31.62
C LYS A 322 -2.63 -9.19 30.51
N ALA A 323 -2.71 -9.73 29.29
CA ALA A 323 -1.97 -9.21 28.14
C ALA A 323 -2.53 -7.86 27.68
N LEU A 324 -3.86 -7.76 27.60
CA LEU A 324 -4.57 -6.55 27.19
C LEU A 324 -4.32 -5.36 28.13
N ARG A 325 -4.25 -5.59 29.45
CA ARG A 325 -3.87 -4.59 30.45
C ARG A 325 -2.39 -4.17 30.36
N GLY A 326 -1.54 -5.02 29.80
CA GLY A 326 -0.12 -4.77 29.59
C GLY A 326 0.20 -3.80 28.45
N ARG A 327 -0.76 -3.55 27.54
CA ARG A 327 -0.60 -2.64 26.39
C ARG A 327 -0.27 -1.21 26.80
N GLU A 328 0.26 -0.44 25.85
CA GLU A 328 0.59 0.98 26.02
C GLU A 328 1.47 1.24 27.27
N ASN A 329 2.50 0.40 27.47
CA ASN A 329 3.38 0.44 28.64
C ASN A 329 2.64 0.30 29.99
N GLY A 330 1.62 -0.57 30.03
CA GLY A 330 0.82 -0.84 31.24
C GLY A 330 -0.17 0.28 31.60
N ARG A 331 -0.58 1.08 30.62
CA ARG A 331 -1.55 2.18 30.78
C ARG A 331 -2.87 1.73 31.38
N TYR A 332 -3.30 0.51 31.10
CA TYR A 332 -4.61 -0.04 31.46
C TYR A 332 -4.57 -0.99 32.67
N LYS A 333 -3.44 -1.05 33.40
CA LYS A 333 -3.34 -1.84 34.64
C LYS A 333 -4.31 -1.32 35.70
N ILE A 334 -4.76 -2.23 36.57
CA ILE A 334 -5.64 -1.91 37.70
C ILE A 334 -5.01 -0.79 38.55
N GLY A 335 -5.82 0.18 38.94
CA GLY A 335 -5.41 1.37 39.70
C GLY A 335 -4.77 2.49 38.87
N LYS A 336 -4.72 2.36 37.53
CA LYS A 336 -4.38 3.47 36.62
C LYS A 336 -5.63 4.21 36.17
N ALA A 337 -5.49 5.48 35.80
CA ALA A 337 -6.60 6.34 35.39
C ALA A 337 -7.41 5.81 34.18
N ASP A 338 -6.78 5.00 33.32
CA ASP A 338 -7.40 4.41 32.14
C ASP A 338 -7.67 2.90 32.31
N GLU A 339 -7.71 2.37 33.54
CA GLU A 339 -7.92 0.93 33.78
C GLU A 339 -9.21 0.37 33.18
N TRP A 340 -10.23 1.22 33.03
CA TRP A 340 -11.54 0.91 32.45
C TRP A 340 -11.49 0.68 30.93
N ARG A 341 -10.38 1.04 30.26
CA ARG A 341 -10.17 0.91 28.82
C ARG A 341 -9.37 -0.34 28.42
N TRP A 342 -9.20 -1.30 29.33
CA TRP A 342 -8.28 -2.43 29.08
C TRP A 342 -8.65 -3.29 27.87
N TYR A 343 -9.93 -3.32 27.46
CA TYR A 343 -10.42 -4.01 26.26
C TYR A 343 -10.62 -3.10 25.03
N ASP A 344 -10.38 -1.79 25.17
CA ASP A 344 -10.53 -0.78 24.11
C ASP A 344 -9.43 -0.93 23.05
N LEU A 345 -9.63 -0.43 21.83
CA LEU A 345 -8.51 -0.25 20.89
C LEU A 345 -7.53 0.80 21.44
N ALA A 346 -6.23 0.64 21.17
CA ALA A 346 -5.23 1.58 21.67
C ALA A 346 -5.42 2.98 21.09
N ARG A 347 -5.75 3.06 19.78
CA ARG A 347 -6.15 4.29 19.11
C ARG A 347 -7.39 4.05 18.23
N PRO A 348 -8.61 4.29 18.77
CA PRO A 348 -9.85 4.20 18.02
C PRO A 348 -10.12 5.48 17.23
N GLN A 349 -9.23 5.81 16.30
CA GLN A 349 -9.39 6.99 15.45
C GLN A 349 -9.99 6.58 14.10
N GLY A 350 -10.77 7.49 13.50
CA GLY A 350 -11.34 7.29 12.17
C GLY A 350 -12.34 6.13 12.09
N LEU A 351 -13.07 5.83 13.17
CA LEU A 351 -14.03 4.72 13.19
C LEU A 351 -15.19 4.97 12.22
N GLU A 352 -15.76 6.17 12.25
CA GLU A 352 -16.85 6.62 11.38
C GLU A 352 -16.42 6.59 9.92
N ALA A 353 -15.25 7.16 9.63
CA ALA A 353 -14.68 7.16 8.29
C ALA A 353 -14.34 5.74 7.80
N SER A 354 -13.92 4.83 8.69
CA SER A 354 -13.66 3.43 8.35
C SER A 354 -14.94 2.63 8.09
N ALA A 355 -16.04 2.95 8.77
CA ALA A 355 -17.32 2.28 8.55
C ALA A 355 -17.97 2.72 7.22
N GLY A 356 -17.69 3.94 6.77
CA GLY A 356 -18.21 4.49 5.52
C GLY A 356 -17.49 4.00 4.26
N ALA A 357 -18.10 4.33 3.12
CA ALA A 357 -17.51 4.16 1.80
C ALA A 357 -16.33 5.12 1.60
N LYS A 358 -15.23 4.61 1.07
CA LYS A 358 -13.95 5.33 0.98
C LYS A 358 -13.04 4.74 -0.07
N LEU A 359 -11.95 5.45 -0.35
CA LEU A 359 -10.77 4.84 -0.96
C LEU A 359 -9.84 4.35 0.15
N VAL A 360 -9.17 3.23 -0.09
CA VAL A 360 -8.10 2.72 0.76
C VAL A 360 -6.83 2.67 -0.06
N LEU A 361 -5.74 3.19 0.50
CA LEU A 361 -4.41 3.22 -0.10
C LEU A 361 -3.46 2.38 0.75
N GLN A 362 -2.60 1.61 0.10
CA GLN A 362 -1.45 1.03 0.77
C GLN A 362 -0.51 2.15 1.22
N LEU A 363 -0.12 2.17 2.50
CA LEU A 363 0.64 3.29 3.04
C LEU A 363 2.08 3.36 2.52
N LEU A 364 2.71 2.20 2.33
CA LEU A 364 4.07 2.06 1.82
C LEU A 364 4.07 1.09 0.65
N SER A 365 4.33 1.61 -0.55
CA SER A 365 4.36 0.85 -1.80
C SER A 365 5.25 1.55 -2.83
N SER A 366 5.64 0.83 -3.90
CA SER A 366 6.51 1.38 -4.95
C SER A 366 5.75 2.27 -5.93
N SER A 367 4.43 2.10 -6.01
CA SER A 367 3.49 2.91 -6.78
C SER A 367 2.18 3.05 -6.00
N ILE A 368 1.26 3.88 -6.49
CA ILE A 368 -0.06 4.04 -5.86
C ILE A 368 -0.88 2.74 -6.01
N ASN A 369 -1.06 2.06 -4.87
CA ASN A 369 -2.02 0.97 -4.71
C ASN A 369 -3.24 1.53 -3.98
N ALA A 370 -4.27 1.89 -4.75
CA ALA A 370 -5.52 2.41 -4.24
C ALA A 370 -6.70 1.58 -4.73
N ALA A 371 -7.69 1.37 -3.88
CA ALA A 371 -8.91 0.64 -4.20
C ALA A 371 -10.14 1.30 -3.55
N LEU A 372 -11.29 1.13 -4.19
CA LEU A 372 -12.58 1.48 -3.62
C LEU A 372 -12.96 0.47 -2.54
N ASP A 373 -13.39 0.97 -1.38
CA ASP A 373 -14.01 0.19 -0.34
C ASP A 373 -15.40 0.74 -0.05
N THR A 374 -16.40 0.07 -0.61
CA THR A 374 -17.82 0.36 -0.39
C THR A 374 -18.43 -0.49 0.72
N LYS A 375 -17.66 -1.42 1.31
CA LYS A 375 -18.14 -2.38 2.32
C LYS A 375 -17.78 -1.98 3.75
N GLY A 376 -17.04 -0.88 3.94
CA GLY A 376 -16.72 -0.37 5.28
C GLY A 376 -15.68 -1.21 6.01
N HIS A 377 -14.64 -1.68 5.32
CA HIS A 377 -13.54 -2.39 5.95
C HIS A 377 -12.74 -1.43 6.85
N PHE A 378 -12.42 -1.91 8.05
CA PHE A 378 -11.44 -1.29 8.92
C PHE A 378 -10.04 -1.71 8.47
N PHE A 379 -9.02 -0.95 8.84
CA PHE A 379 -7.67 -1.25 8.39
C PHE A 379 -6.63 -0.85 9.42
N GLN A 380 -5.45 -1.47 9.33
CA GLN A 380 -4.36 -1.24 10.26
C GLN A 380 -3.80 0.17 10.09
N ALA A 381 -3.71 0.91 11.20
CA ALA A 381 -3.05 2.19 11.25
C ALA A 381 -1.58 2.10 10.77
N GLY A 382 -1.14 3.14 10.07
CA GLY A 382 0.24 3.28 9.62
C GLY A 382 1.26 3.42 10.74
N GLY A 383 2.23 2.50 10.81
CA GLY A 383 3.40 2.54 11.70
C GLY A 383 4.70 2.12 10.99
N LYS A 384 5.62 1.46 11.71
CA LYS A 384 6.96 1.01 11.23
C LYS A 384 6.92 -0.15 10.18
N GLY A 385 5.99 -0.15 9.22
CA GLY A 385 6.07 -1.03 8.04
C GLY A 385 4.78 -1.75 7.61
N GLY A 386 3.82 -1.05 6.98
CA GLY A 386 2.86 -1.70 6.08
C GLY A 386 1.36 -1.64 6.44
N GLY A 387 0.90 -0.53 7.03
CA GLY A 387 -0.55 -0.26 7.20
C GLY A 387 -1.23 0.27 5.94
N ALA A 388 -2.47 0.72 6.07
CA ALA A 388 -3.22 1.39 5.02
C ALA A 388 -3.65 2.80 5.44
N TYR A 389 -4.13 3.58 4.47
CA TYR A 389 -4.63 4.93 4.64
C TYR A 389 -5.99 5.07 3.96
N GLY A 390 -6.93 5.77 4.59
CA GLY A 390 -8.27 5.95 4.03
C GLY A 390 -8.47 7.35 3.48
N VAL A 391 -9.19 7.49 2.37
CA VAL A 391 -9.64 8.80 1.85
C VAL A 391 -11.16 8.78 1.80
N SER A 392 -11.77 9.51 2.73
CA SER A 392 -13.22 9.74 2.75
C SER A 392 -13.51 11.09 2.11
N LEU A 393 -14.35 11.11 1.07
CA LEU A 393 -14.75 12.35 0.40
C LEU A 393 -15.94 12.99 1.10
N SER A 394 -16.08 14.31 0.97
CA SER A 394 -17.27 15.03 1.45
C SER A 394 -18.51 14.71 0.62
N LYS A 395 -18.32 14.27 -0.63
CA LYS A 395 -19.36 13.84 -1.56
C LYS A 395 -19.08 12.40 -1.98
N THR A 396 -19.80 11.44 -1.41
CA THR A 396 -19.56 10.01 -1.66
C THR A 396 -19.83 9.63 -3.12
N GLU A 397 -20.69 10.35 -3.82
CA GLU A 397 -21.02 10.12 -5.23
C GLU A 397 -19.85 10.41 -6.20
N THR A 398 -18.83 11.17 -5.76
CA THR A 398 -17.63 11.44 -6.58
C THR A 398 -16.51 10.44 -6.35
N LEU A 399 -16.70 9.47 -5.45
CA LEU A 399 -15.65 8.54 -5.01
C LEU A 399 -15.04 7.75 -6.16
N ASP A 400 -15.86 7.23 -7.08
CA ASP A 400 -15.40 6.46 -8.25
C ASP A 400 -14.46 7.30 -9.12
N SER A 401 -14.82 8.55 -9.43
CA SER A 401 -14.02 9.45 -10.26
C SER A 401 -12.71 9.87 -9.58
N PHE A 402 -12.74 10.10 -8.27
CA PHE A 402 -11.55 10.44 -7.48
C PHE A 402 -10.59 9.26 -7.36
N ALA A 403 -11.09 8.02 -7.40
CA ALA A 403 -10.25 6.83 -7.46
C ALA A 403 -9.26 6.93 -8.64
N CYS A 404 -9.76 7.32 -9.82
CA CYS A 404 -8.95 7.53 -11.02
C CYS A 404 -7.98 8.69 -10.90
N LEU A 405 -8.42 9.83 -10.38
CA LEU A 405 -7.55 10.99 -10.19
C LEU A 405 -6.39 10.68 -9.23
N ILE A 406 -6.66 9.93 -8.16
CA ILE A 406 -5.66 9.57 -7.14
C ILE A 406 -4.75 8.43 -7.63
N ALA A 407 -5.30 7.40 -8.29
CA ALA A 407 -4.54 6.24 -8.74
C ALA A 407 -3.79 6.45 -10.07
N GLY A 408 -4.09 7.52 -10.79
CA GLY A 408 -3.47 7.85 -12.08
C GLY A 408 -1.99 8.22 -11.97
N LYS A 409 -1.27 8.07 -13.09
CA LYS A 409 0.19 8.31 -13.17
C LYS A 409 0.59 9.74 -12.87
N ALA A 410 -0.24 10.74 -13.20
CA ALA A 410 0.01 12.13 -12.84
C ALA A 410 0.12 12.34 -11.32
N SER A 411 -0.73 11.66 -10.54
CA SER A 411 -0.69 11.70 -9.08
C SER A 411 0.54 10.97 -8.51
N ASP A 412 0.89 9.81 -9.07
CA ASP A 412 2.09 9.07 -8.64
C ASP A 412 3.36 9.87 -8.95
N PHE A 413 3.46 10.47 -10.15
CA PHE A 413 4.54 11.38 -10.51
C PHE A 413 4.66 12.54 -9.51
N PHE A 414 3.55 13.23 -9.22
CA PHE A 414 3.56 14.36 -8.29
C PHE A 414 3.96 13.94 -6.87
N ILE A 415 3.46 12.81 -6.36
CA ILE A 415 3.82 12.29 -5.04
C ILE A 415 5.28 11.85 -5.01
N LYS A 416 5.75 11.11 -6.02
CA LYS A 416 7.12 10.63 -6.07
C LYS A 416 8.12 11.79 -6.12
N LEU A 417 7.77 12.93 -6.71
CA LEU A 417 8.61 14.15 -6.70
C LEU A 417 8.59 14.90 -5.36
N THR A 418 7.52 14.77 -4.58
CA THR A 418 7.30 15.54 -3.33
C THR A 418 7.38 14.70 -2.06
N GLY A 419 7.61 13.39 -2.19
CA GLY A 419 7.56 12.42 -1.11
C GLY A 419 8.88 11.77 -0.77
N THR A 420 8.93 11.18 0.43
CA THR A 420 10.14 10.52 0.93
C THR A 420 10.24 9.08 0.42
N VAL A 421 11.40 8.71 -0.12
CA VAL A 421 11.73 7.32 -0.48
C VAL A 421 12.20 6.53 0.75
N TYR A 422 11.61 5.36 0.97
CA TYR A 422 11.89 4.36 2.00
C TYR A 422 12.74 3.21 1.45
N SER A 423 13.14 2.26 2.31
CA SER A 423 13.91 1.11 1.88
C SER A 423 13.15 0.26 0.85
N GLY A 424 13.83 -0.26 -0.18
CA GLY A 424 13.23 -1.07 -1.23
C GLY A 424 12.47 -0.28 -2.32
N GLY A 425 12.73 1.02 -2.47
CA GLY A 425 12.06 1.86 -3.49
C GLY A 425 10.62 2.25 -3.13
N TYR A 426 10.21 2.06 -1.87
CA TYR A 426 8.86 2.40 -1.42
C TYR A 426 8.67 3.90 -1.14
N TYR A 427 7.48 4.41 -1.41
CA TYR A 427 7.05 5.76 -1.07
C TYR A 427 5.97 5.70 0.02
N SER A 428 5.82 6.80 0.78
CA SER A 428 4.69 6.91 1.72
C SER A 428 3.53 7.66 1.10
N TYR A 429 2.35 7.06 1.21
CA TYR A 429 1.07 7.63 0.79
C TYR A 429 0.23 8.07 2.00
N SER A 430 0.88 8.64 3.02
CA SER A 430 0.23 9.22 4.20
C SER A 430 -0.39 10.59 3.91
N ASP A 431 -1.18 11.13 4.85
CA ASP A 431 -1.74 12.49 4.76
C ASP A 431 -0.72 13.54 4.30
N ALA A 432 0.49 13.53 4.88
CA ALA A 432 1.52 14.50 4.57
C ALA A 432 1.91 14.54 3.07
N HIS A 433 1.71 13.44 2.36
CA HIS A 433 2.06 13.25 0.96
C HIS A 433 0.87 13.47 0.03
N ILE A 434 -0.31 12.94 0.39
CA ILE A 434 -1.47 12.96 -0.51
C ILE A 434 -2.33 14.22 -0.37
N ARG A 435 -2.28 14.91 0.79
CA ARG A 435 -3.20 16.05 1.08
C ARG A 435 -3.13 17.21 0.09
N ASN A 436 -1.95 17.39 -0.51
CA ASN A 436 -1.68 18.47 -1.45
C ASN A 436 -1.64 17.99 -2.91
N LEU A 437 -2.11 16.78 -3.21
CA LEU A 437 -2.32 16.34 -4.58
C LEU A 437 -3.18 17.37 -5.33
N PRO A 438 -2.72 17.90 -6.48
CA PRO A 438 -3.53 18.75 -7.34
C PRO A 438 -4.70 17.95 -7.91
N ILE A 439 -5.92 18.45 -7.79
CA ILE A 439 -7.12 17.80 -8.33
C ILE A 439 -7.66 18.65 -9.49
N PRO A 440 -7.68 18.15 -10.73
CA PRO A 440 -8.15 18.93 -11.86
C PRO A 440 -9.68 19.03 -11.84
N GLN A 441 -10.21 20.09 -12.45
CA GLN A 441 -11.65 20.18 -12.68
C GLN A 441 -12.04 19.28 -13.84
N ALA A 442 -13.03 18.43 -13.60
CA ALA A 442 -13.65 17.59 -14.62
C ALA A 442 -15.11 18.01 -14.85
N SER A 443 -15.53 18.04 -16.11
CA SER A 443 -16.93 18.20 -16.51
C SER A 443 -17.78 17.01 -16.03
N PRO A 444 -19.12 17.12 -15.99
CA PRO A 444 -19.99 15.99 -15.67
C PRO A 444 -19.75 14.75 -16.54
N GLU A 445 -19.50 14.94 -17.83
CA GLU A 445 -19.21 13.87 -18.79
C GLU A 445 -17.86 13.21 -18.50
N GLN A 446 -16.82 14.00 -18.21
CA GLN A 446 -15.51 13.50 -17.83
C GLN A 446 -15.57 12.75 -16.49
N ARG A 447 -16.27 13.28 -15.48
CA ARG A 447 -16.49 12.59 -14.19
C ARG A 447 -17.21 11.26 -14.40
N LYS A 448 -18.25 11.23 -15.25
CA LYS A 448 -18.97 10.00 -15.61
C LYS A 448 -18.03 8.99 -16.25
N ARG A 449 -17.21 9.43 -17.22
CA ARG A 449 -16.23 8.56 -17.89
C ARG A 449 -15.19 8.00 -16.91
N LEU A 450 -14.65 8.82 -16.02
CA LEU A 450 -13.72 8.36 -14.96
C LEU A 450 -14.40 7.34 -14.04
N SER A 451 -15.66 7.55 -13.66
CA SER A 451 -16.41 6.60 -12.85
C SER A 451 -16.66 5.26 -13.57
N GLU A 452 -16.92 5.29 -14.88
CA GLU A 452 -17.07 4.06 -15.69
C GLU A 452 -15.75 3.28 -15.77
N LEU A 453 -14.62 3.97 -15.99
CA LEU A 453 -13.29 3.37 -15.99
C LEU A 453 -12.94 2.77 -14.62
N SER A 454 -13.21 3.50 -13.53
CA SER A 454 -12.99 3.03 -12.16
C SER A 454 -13.73 1.72 -11.87
N LYS A 455 -15.00 1.63 -12.27
CA LYS A 455 -15.82 0.43 -12.12
C LYS A 455 -15.33 -0.73 -12.98
N ALA A 456 -14.95 -0.45 -14.23
CA ALA A 456 -14.39 -1.46 -15.13
C ALA A 456 -13.08 -2.02 -14.56
N LEU A 457 -12.14 -1.17 -14.17
CA LEU A 457 -10.86 -1.55 -13.57
C LEU A 457 -11.05 -2.35 -12.28
N THR A 458 -11.94 -1.91 -11.39
CA THR A 458 -12.26 -2.62 -10.15
C THR A 458 -12.82 -4.02 -10.42
N THR A 459 -13.77 -4.12 -11.36
CA THR A 459 -14.41 -5.40 -11.72
C THR A 459 -13.41 -6.36 -12.36
N LYS A 460 -12.65 -5.88 -13.34
CA LYS A 460 -11.67 -6.70 -14.09
C LYS A 460 -10.51 -7.14 -13.21
N THR A 461 -10.03 -6.27 -12.34
CA THR A 461 -8.99 -6.62 -11.37
C THR A 461 -9.51 -7.63 -10.35
N GLY A 462 -10.75 -7.49 -9.89
CA GLY A 462 -11.41 -8.51 -9.06
C GLY A 462 -11.47 -9.88 -9.75
N GLU A 463 -11.95 -9.93 -10.99
CA GLU A 463 -12.00 -11.15 -11.79
C GLU A 463 -10.60 -11.76 -12.00
N LEU A 464 -9.57 -10.91 -12.20
CA LEU A 464 -8.19 -11.34 -12.33
C LEU A 464 -7.71 -12.05 -11.05
N ARG A 465 -7.89 -11.41 -9.88
CA ARG A 465 -7.47 -11.99 -8.59
C ARG A 465 -8.24 -13.26 -8.24
N GLU A 466 -9.52 -13.31 -8.52
CA GLU A 466 -10.32 -14.53 -8.35
C GLU A 466 -9.82 -15.66 -9.26
N THR A 467 -9.46 -15.36 -10.51
CA THR A 467 -8.96 -16.36 -11.45
C THR A 467 -7.55 -16.82 -11.09
N GLU A 468 -6.67 -15.92 -10.64
CA GLU A 468 -5.36 -16.27 -10.08
C GLU A 468 -5.51 -17.18 -8.87
N ALA A 469 -6.43 -16.88 -7.95
CA ALA A 469 -6.70 -17.74 -6.79
C ALA A 469 -7.20 -19.15 -7.20
N LYS A 470 -7.99 -19.26 -8.28
CA LYS A 470 -8.38 -20.57 -8.84
C LYS A 470 -7.17 -21.33 -9.38
N VAL A 471 -6.26 -20.65 -10.07
CA VAL A 471 -5.01 -21.28 -10.53
C VAL A 471 -4.21 -21.75 -9.32
N ASP A 472 -3.90 -20.87 -8.35
CA ASP A 472 -3.12 -21.21 -7.15
C ASP A 472 -3.72 -22.35 -6.31
N GLY A 473 -5.06 -22.47 -6.31
CA GLY A 473 -5.82 -23.52 -5.63
C GLY A 473 -5.95 -24.83 -6.40
N PHE A 474 -5.40 -24.95 -7.61
CA PHE A 474 -5.51 -26.15 -8.44
C PHE A 474 -4.82 -27.37 -7.78
N PRO A 475 -5.44 -28.57 -7.76
CA PRO A 475 -6.65 -28.96 -8.48
C PRO A 475 -7.96 -28.82 -7.69
N GLU A 476 -7.92 -28.42 -6.42
CA GLU A 476 -9.11 -28.35 -5.57
C GLU A 476 -10.11 -27.29 -6.08
N SER A 477 -9.62 -26.16 -6.59
CA SER A 477 -10.48 -25.17 -7.27
C SER A 477 -11.30 -25.77 -8.42
N ALA A 478 -10.72 -26.73 -9.16
CA ALA A 478 -11.44 -27.42 -10.24
C ALA A 478 -12.44 -28.45 -9.68
N ASN A 479 -12.12 -29.09 -8.55
CA ASN A 479 -13.06 -29.93 -7.81
C ASN A 479 -14.27 -29.10 -7.36
N GLU A 480 -14.05 -27.90 -6.81
CA GLU A 480 -15.12 -27.01 -6.35
C GLU A 480 -16.05 -26.57 -7.50
N GLU A 481 -15.50 -26.14 -8.63
CA GLU A 481 -16.32 -25.77 -9.81
C GLU A 481 -17.15 -26.94 -10.31
N ARG A 482 -16.56 -28.14 -10.38
CA ARG A 482 -17.26 -29.35 -10.81
C ARG A 482 -18.33 -29.78 -9.82
N ARG A 483 -18.08 -29.64 -8.52
CA ARG A 483 -19.06 -29.87 -7.45
C ARG A 483 -20.25 -28.93 -7.58
N ALA A 484 -20.00 -27.63 -7.77
CA ALA A 484 -21.05 -26.65 -7.99
C ALA A 484 -21.88 -26.93 -9.26
N ALA A 485 -21.24 -27.46 -10.31
CA ALA A 485 -21.91 -27.85 -11.55
C ALA A 485 -22.64 -29.20 -11.49
N GLY A 486 -22.58 -29.93 -10.36
CA GLY A 486 -23.13 -31.28 -10.23
C GLY A 486 -22.39 -32.34 -11.08
N LYS A 487 -21.12 -32.09 -11.39
CA LYS A 487 -20.26 -32.89 -12.29
C LYS A 487 -18.93 -33.29 -11.64
N LEU A 488 -18.89 -33.38 -10.30
CA LEU A 488 -17.70 -33.83 -9.57
C LEU A 488 -17.50 -35.34 -9.84
N PRO A 489 -16.37 -35.76 -10.42
CA PRO A 489 -16.07 -37.18 -10.55
C PRO A 489 -15.70 -37.79 -9.20
N ASP A 490 -15.62 -39.12 -9.15
CA ASP A 490 -15.01 -39.82 -8.01
C ASP A 490 -13.55 -39.41 -7.88
N LEU A 491 -13.15 -39.08 -6.65
CA LEU A 491 -11.83 -38.56 -6.31
C LEU A 491 -11.10 -39.52 -5.37
N ALA A 492 -9.85 -39.82 -5.67
CA ALA A 492 -8.96 -40.59 -4.80
C ALA A 492 -7.75 -39.75 -4.37
N PRO A 493 -7.14 -40.06 -3.21
CA PRO A 493 -5.82 -39.55 -2.86
C PRO A 493 -4.79 -39.89 -3.95
N LEU A 494 -3.85 -38.99 -4.22
CA LEU A 494 -2.79 -39.22 -5.21
C LEU A 494 -2.00 -40.50 -4.91
N SER A 495 -1.79 -40.81 -3.63
CA SER A 495 -1.10 -42.03 -3.17
C SER A 495 -1.82 -43.34 -3.54
N GLU A 496 -3.12 -43.31 -3.84
CA GLU A 496 -3.88 -44.50 -4.27
C GLU A 496 -3.83 -44.69 -5.79
N VAL A 497 -3.76 -43.60 -6.55
CA VAL A 497 -3.69 -43.64 -8.03
C VAL A 497 -2.26 -43.71 -8.59
N ALA A 498 -1.25 -43.53 -7.73
CA ALA A 498 0.16 -43.50 -8.10
C ALA A 498 1.04 -44.39 -7.20
N ARG A 499 2.16 -44.86 -7.76
CA ARG A 499 3.22 -45.55 -6.99
C ARG A 499 4.33 -44.56 -6.65
N LEU A 500 4.52 -44.33 -5.34
CA LEU A 500 5.51 -43.37 -4.81
C LEU A 500 6.77 -44.11 -4.38
N HIS A 501 7.94 -43.62 -4.80
CA HIS A 501 9.24 -44.22 -4.48
C HIS A 501 10.24 -43.16 -3.99
N ASN A 502 10.68 -43.30 -2.72
CA ASN A 502 11.76 -42.51 -2.12
C ASN A 502 11.62 -40.97 -2.28
N LEU A 503 10.39 -40.46 -2.17
CA LEU A 503 10.11 -39.03 -2.30
C LEU A 503 10.64 -38.24 -1.09
N ALA A 504 11.19 -37.06 -1.36
CA ALA A 504 11.64 -36.15 -0.32
C ALA A 504 10.47 -35.58 0.48
N GLN A 505 10.73 -35.16 1.73
CA GLN A 505 9.72 -34.54 2.60
C GLN A 505 9.17 -33.23 2.04
N ASN A 506 10.00 -32.49 1.31
CA ASN A 506 9.63 -31.27 0.60
C ASN A 506 9.90 -31.47 -0.89
N LEU A 507 8.84 -31.32 -1.68
CA LEU A 507 8.83 -31.43 -3.12
C LEU A 507 8.86 -30.04 -3.74
N ASP A 508 9.52 -29.91 -4.90
CA ASP A 508 9.71 -28.65 -5.61
C ASP A 508 9.47 -28.89 -7.10
N GLY A 509 8.51 -28.16 -7.69
CA GLY A 509 8.17 -28.24 -9.11
C GLY A 509 9.34 -27.92 -10.03
N SER A 510 10.34 -27.14 -9.59
CA SER A 510 11.53 -26.83 -10.39
C SER A 510 12.49 -28.01 -10.59
N LYS A 511 12.35 -29.10 -9.80
CA LYS A 511 13.17 -30.32 -9.90
C LYS A 511 12.43 -31.49 -10.54
N LEU A 512 11.32 -31.20 -11.19
CA LEU A 512 10.51 -32.16 -11.90
C LEU A 512 11.18 -32.52 -13.23
N GLU A 513 11.53 -33.79 -13.39
CA GLU A 513 12.06 -34.32 -14.66
C GLU A 513 11.17 -35.45 -15.15
N ASP A 514 10.76 -35.41 -16.41
CA ASP A 514 10.07 -36.53 -17.04
C ASP A 514 11.10 -37.61 -17.43
N ALA A 515 10.95 -38.81 -16.91
CA ALA A 515 11.78 -39.94 -17.32
C ALA A 515 11.24 -40.46 -18.66
N GLY A 516 11.70 -39.86 -19.76
CA GLY A 516 11.38 -40.28 -21.12
C GLY A 516 11.72 -41.76 -21.38
N GLU A 517 10.72 -42.49 -21.84
CA GLU A 517 10.64 -43.87 -22.37
C GLU A 517 11.51 -44.99 -21.74
N ALA A 518 10.80 -45.97 -21.17
CA ALA A 518 11.20 -47.34 -20.87
C ALA A 518 12.24 -47.52 -19.75
N LEU A 519 11.81 -47.25 -18.51
CA LEU A 519 12.35 -47.98 -17.37
C LEU A 519 11.84 -49.44 -17.40
N VAL A 520 12.75 -50.40 -17.23
CA VAL A 520 12.45 -51.83 -17.17
C VAL A 520 11.33 -52.07 -16.13
N GLY A 521 10.15 -52.51 -16.58
CA GLY A 521 8.98 -52.79 -15.73
C GLY A 521 7.78 -51.84 -15.88
N GLN A 522 7.84 -50.83 -16.76
CA GLN A 522 6.68 -49.96 -17.06
C GLN A 522 5.59 -50.67 -17.88
N LEU A 523 4.33 -50.56 -17.44
CA LEU A 523 3.16 -51.00 -18.22
C LEU A 523 2.81 -49.96 -19.30
N PRO A 524 2.27 -50.37 -20.47
CA PRO A 524 1.80 -49.43 -21.49
C PRO A 524 0.82 -48.38 -20.93
N GLY A 525 1.06 -47.10 -21.23
CA GLY A 525 0.21 -45.99 -20.78
C GLY A 525 0.53 -45.43 -19.40
N GLN A 526 1.65 -45.84 -18.79
CA GLN A 526 2.22 -45.21 -17.60
C GLN A 526 3.31 -44.19 -17.95
N ALA A 527 3.50 -43.21 -17.08
CA ALA A 527 4.59 -42.24 -17.08
C ALA A 527 5.26 -42.22 -15.70
N THR A 528 6.51 -41.79 -15.63
CA THR A 528 7.24 -41.67 -14.38
C THR A 528 7.87 -40.30 -14.28
N LEU A 529 7.49 -39.56 -13.25
CA LEU A 529 8.05 -38.25 -12.95
C LEU A 529 9.11 -38.41 -11.87
N LYS A 530 10.33 -37.95 -12.15
CA LYS A 530 11.40 -37.84 -11.16
C LYS A 530 11.26 -36.53 -10.39
N LEU A 531 11.42 -36.64 -9.07
CA LEU A 531 11.32 -35.55 -8.12
C LEU A 531 12.56 -35.60 -7.22
N GLY A 532 13.65 -35.02 -7.71
CA GLY A 532 14.97 -35.17 -7.09
C GLY A 532 15.44 -36.63 -7.08
N ASN A 533 15.68 -37.20 -5.89
CA ASN A 533 16.10 -38.59 -5.73
C ASN A 533 14.94 -39.60 -5.65
N GLY A 534 13.70 -39.12 -5.72
CA GLY A 534 12.49 -39.94 -5.72
C GLY A 534 11.79 -39.96 -7.06
N ALA A 535 10.78 -40.82 -7.18
CA ALA A 535 9.97 -40.95 -8.38
C ALA A 535 8.50 -41.25 -8.05
N ILE A 536 7.60 -40.81 -8.94
CA ILE A 536 6.18 -41.16 -8.93
C ILE A 536 5.82 -41.78 -10.27
N THR A 537 5.16 -42.95 -10.24
CA THR A 537 4.69 -43.65 -11.45
C THR A 537 3.16 -43.70 -11.44
N LEU A 538 2.55 -43.23 -12.53
CA LEU A 538 1.10 -43.08 -12.70
C LEU A 538 0.73 -43.18 -14.19
N SER A 539 -0.55 -43.02 -14.55
CA SER A 539 -0.92 -42.96 -15.99
C SER A 539 -0.36 -41.69 -16.64
N LYS A 540 -0.20 -41.69 -17.97
CA LYS A 540 0.26 -40.50 -18.70
C LYS A 540 -0.58 -39.27 -18.40
N GLU A 541 -1.90 -39.40 -18.38
CA GLU A 541 -2.84 -38.31 -18.11
C GLU A 541 -2.67 -37.77 -16.69
N HIS A 542 -2.62 -38.65 -15.69
CA HIS A 542 -2.40 -38.21 -14.31
C HIS A 542 -1.01 -37.60 -14.11
N ALA A 543 0.01 -38.06 -14.85
CA ALA A 543 1.34 -37.45 -14.79
C ALA A 543 1.31 -36.00 -15.27
N GLU A 544 0.57 -35.72 -16.35
CA GLU A 544 0.35 -34.35 -16.81
C GLU A 544 -0.40 -33.50 -15.77
N LEU A 545 -1.41 -34.07 -15.11
CA LEU A 545 -2.12 -33.40 -14.02
C LEU A 545 -1.20 -33.06 -12.86
N VAL A 546 -0.43 -34.03 -12.37
CA VAL A 546 0.51 -33.87 -11.26
C VAL A 546 1.59 -32.85 -11.60
N ARG A 547 2.13 -32.89 -12.82
CA ARG A 547 3.05 -31.86 -13.32
C ARG A 547 2.41 -30.48 -13.25
N ALA A 548 1.19 -30.33 -13.78
CA ALA A 548 0.49 -29.05 -13.76
C ALA A 548 0.23 -28.53 -12.34
N VAL A 549 -0.08 -29.41 -11.38
CA VAL A 549 -0.22 -29.03 -9.97
C VAL A 549 1.12 -28.54 -9.40
N LEU A 550 2.22 -29.25 -9.65
CA LEU A 550 3.54 -28.86 -9.15
C LEU A 550 4.07 -27.58 -9.80
N ASP A 551 3.83 -27.38 -11.10
CA ASP A 551 4.20 -26.16 -11.83
C ASP A 551 3.51 -24.92 -11.24
N VAL A 552 2.28 -25.08 -10.78
CA VAL A 552 1.46 -24.00 -10.20
C VAL A 552 1.79 -23.76 -8.73
N ARG A 553 1.80 -24.82 -7.91
CA ARG A 553 1.97 -24.69 -6.45
C ARG A 553 3.43 -24.54 -6.04
N GLY A 554 4.37 -24.86 -6.93
CA GLY A 554 5.81 -24.78 -6.69
C GLY A 554 6.27 -25.78 -5.63
N LYS A 555 6.30 -25.37 -4.36
CA LYS A 555 6.76 -26.22 -3.24
C LYS A 555 5.59 -26.82 -2.48
N MET A 556 5.68 -28.10 -2.18
CA MET A 556 4.67 -28.84 -1.42
C MET A 556 5.31 -29.82 -0.45
N THR A 557 4.67 -30.08 0.68
CA THR A 557 5.08 -31.18 1.57
C THR A 557 4.65 -32.53 0.98
N LEU A 558 5.35 -33.60 1.35
CA LEU A 558 5.00 -34.95 0.92
C LEU A 558 3.59 -35.34 1.36
N VAL A 559 3.16 -34.91 2.55
CA VAL A 559 1.81 -35.19 3.08
C VAL A 559 0.75 -34.50 2.23
N GLU A 560 0.89 -33.19 1.99
CA GLU A 560 -0.04 -32.44 1.13
C GLU A 560 -0.10 -33.05 -0.27
N PHE A 561 1.07 -33.39 -0.84
CA PHE A 561 1.16 -33.98 -2.17
C PHE A 561 0.49 -35.35 -2.24
N SER A 562 0.72 -36.23 -1.25
CA SER A 562 0.16 -37.59 -1.24
C SER A 562 -1.36 -37.60 -1.01
N GLU A 563 -1.88 -36.62 -0.28
CA GLU A 563 -3.31 -36.47 0.02
C GLU A 563 -4.08 -35.66 -1.03
N LEU A 564 -3.40 -35.11 -2.05
CA LEU A 564 -4.06 -34.39 -3.15
C LEU A 564 -5.18 -35.25 -3.73
N ARG A 565 -6.40 -34.71 -3.74
CA ARG A 565 -7.57 -35.36 -4.31
C ARG A 565 -7.63 -35.11 -5.81
N VAL A 566 -7.46 -36.18 -6.58
CA VAL A 566 -7.47 -36.16 -8.04
C VAL A 566 -8.54 -37.11 -8.58
N PRO A 567 -9.05 -36.91 -9.80
CA PRO A 567 -10.02 -37.83 -10.40
C PRO A 567 -9.47 -39.25 -10.46
N GLU A 568 -10.29 -40.25 -10.13
CA GLU A 568 -9.90 -41.66 -10.29
C GLU A 568 -9.79 -42.06 -11.76
N SER A 569 -10.70 -41.52 -12.57
CA SER A 569 -10.80 -41.83 -13.99
C SER A 569 -9.88 -40.95 -14.83
N ARG A 570 -9.01 -41.59 -15.61
CA ARG A 570 -8.14 -40.93 -16.60
C ARG A 570 -8.90 -40.05 -17.60
N ARG A 571 -10.16 -40.40 -17.89
CA ARG A 571 -11.02 -39.65 -18.85
C ARG A 571 -11.37 -38.26 -18.35
N GLU A 572 -11.42 -38.06 -17.04
CA GLU A 572 -11.79 -36.79 -16.42
C GLU A 572 -10.61 -35.81 -16.36
N VAL A 573 -9.38 -36.33 -16.36
CA VAL A 573 -8.15 -35.54 -16.19
C VAL A 573 -8.01 -34.44 -17.25
N GLN A 574 -8.33 -34.73 -18.51
CA GLN A 574 -8.29 -33.72 -19.58
C GLN A 574 -9.21 -32.53 -19.27
N GLY A 575 -10.35 -32.78 -18.62
CA GLY A 575 -11.26 -31.74 -18.19
C GLY A 575 -10.66 -30.80 -17.15
N TYR A 576 -9.76 -31.29 -16.29
CA TYR A 576 -9.06 -30.46 -15.30
C TYR A 576 -7.97 -29.63 -15.95
N LEU A 577 -7.16 -30.24 -16.83
CA LEU A 577 -6.12 -29.54 -17.59
C LEU A 577 -6.73 -28.45 -18.49
N ASN A 578 -7.89 -28.69 -19.09
CA ASN A 578 -8.63 -27.70 -19.86
C ASN A 578 -9.09 -26.52 -19.00
N SER A 579 -9.64 -26.76 -17.81
CA SER A 579 -10.01 -25.69 -16.86
C SER A 579 -8.80 -24.83 -16.50
N LEU A 580 -7.68 -25.46 -16.13
CA LEU A 580 -6.45 -24.75 -15.81
C LEU A 580 -5.93 -23.91 -16.99
N ALA A 581 -5.93 -24.46 -18.19
CA ALA A 581 -5.52 -23.75 -19.40
C ALA A 581 -6.43 -22.55 -19.70
N GLN A 582 -7.75 -22.71 -19.52
CA GLN A 582 -8.73 -21.63 -19.69
C GLN A 582 -8.51 -20.52 -18.66
N TRP A 583 -8.28 -20.84 -17.40
CA TRP A 583 -8.00 -19.84 -16.37
C TRP A 583 -6.69 -19.09 -16.65
N LYS A 584 -5.61 -19.79 -16.99
CA LYS A 584 -4.33 -19.15 -17.38
C LYS A 584 -4.50 -18.22 -18.59
N LYS A 585 -5.29 -18.63 -19.58
CA LYS A 585 -5.63 -17.78 -20.73
C LYS A 585 -6.42 -16.54 -20.29
N ARG A 586 -7.42 -16.72 -19.42
CA ARG A 586 -8.26 -15.62 -18.93
C ARG A 586 -7.46 -14.60 -18.11
N ILE A 587 -6.49 -15.05 -17.31
CA ILE A 587 -5.55 -14.18 -16.59
C ILE A 587 -4.79 -13.27 -17.57
N ALA A 588 -4.24 -13.84 -18.65
CA ALA A 588 -3.53 -13.06 -19.66
C ALA A 588 -4.44 -12.06 -20.39
N GLU A 589 -5.66 -12.48 -20.77
CA GLU A 589 -6.66 -11.60 -21.39
C GLU A 589 -7.05 -10.45 -20.45
N LEU A 590 -7.32 -10.74 -19.17
CA LEU A 590 -7.65 -9.74 -18.15
C LEU A 590 -6.50 -8.76 -17.91
N GLY A 591 -5.25 -9.24 -17.90
CA GLY A 591 -4.08 -8.38 -17.78
C GLY A 591 -4.02 -7.34 -18.90
N ALA A 592 -4.21 -7.77 -20.16
CA ALA A 592 -4.23 -6.87 -21.32
C ALA A 592 -5.43 -5.92 -21.31
N GLU A 593 -6.62 -6.39 -20.90
CA GLU A 593 -7.82 -5.55 -20.73
C GLU A 593 -7.58 -4.46 -19.68
N ILE A 594 -6.97 -4.80 -18.54
CA ILE A 594 -6.66 -3.85 -17.46
C ILE A 594 -5.64 -2.82 -17.95
N GLU A 595 -4.54 -3.26 -18.57
CA GLU A 595 -3.51 -2.35 -19.11
C GLU A 595 -4.11 -1.34 -20.10
N THR A 596 -5.01 -1.80 -20.99
CA THR A 596 -5.73 -0.93 -21.92
C THR A 596 -6.58 0.11 -21.19
N LEU A 597 -7.37 -0.33 -20.18
CA LEU A 597 -8.21 0.56 -19.38
C LEU A 597 -7.40 1.57 -18.56
N GLU A 598 -6.22 1.16 -18.07
CA GLU A 598 -5.31 2.07 -17.37
C GLU A 598 -4.69 3.10 -18.32
N GLY A 599 -4.39 2.71 -19.56
CA GLY A 599 -4.00 3.64 -20.62
C GLY A 599 -5.08 4.69 -20.87
N GLU A 600 -6.31 4.25 -21.14
CA GLU A 600 -7.47 5.13 -21.34
C GLU A 600 -7.71 6.07 -20.15
N LEU A 601 -7.58 5.56 -18.92
CA LEU A 601 -7.67 6.36 -17.70
C LEU A 601 -6.61 7.44 -17.67
N ASN A 602 -5.35 7.09 -17.92
CA ASN A 602 -4.26 8.06 -17.86
C ASN A 602 -4.40 9.11 -18.95
N ASP A 603 -4.85 8.77 -20.16
CA ASP A 603 -5.13 9.75 -21.22
C ASP A 603 -6.19 10.77 -20.79
N VAL A 604 -7.32 10.31 -20.23
CA VAL A 604 -8.35 11.22 -19.71
C VAL A 604 -7.79 12.11 -18.60
N VAL A 605 -6.98 11.55 -17.69
CA VAL A 605 -6.36 12.33 -16.60
C VAL A 605 -5.35 13.34 -17.15
N TYR A 606 -4.52 12.97 -18.13
CA TYR A 606 -3.56 13.87 -18.76
C TYR A 606 -4.26 15.02 -19.49
N ASP A 607 -5.37 14.75 -20.19
CA ASP A 607 -6.21 15.78 -20.81
C ASP A 607 -6.77 16.78 -19.78
N LEU A 608 -7.16 16.32 -18.59
CA LEU A 608 -7.66 17.17 -17.51
C LEU A 608 -6.59 18.14 -16.95
N TYR A 609 -5.31 17.81 -17.12
CA TYR A 609 -4.18 18.69 -16.79
C TYR A 609 -3.63 19.44 -18.02
N ASP A 610 -4.28 19.31 -19.18
CA ASP A 610 -3.86 19.93 -20.45
C ASP A 610 -2.45 19.51 -20.89
N LEU A 611 -2.04 18.26 -20.64
CA LEU A 611 -0.68 17.80 -20.92
C LEU A 611 -0.46 17.45 -22.41
N SER A 612 0.63 17.98 -22.99
CA SER A 612 1.08 17.64 -24.35
C SER A 612 1.63 16.22 -24.42
N ALA A 613 1.84 15.69 -25.64
CA ALA A 613 2.41 14.36 -25.83
C ALA A 613 3.83 14.24 -25.23
N GLU A 614 4.64 15.30 -25.36
CA GLU A 614 5.98 15.36 -24.79
C GLU A 614 5.93 15.38 -23.26
N GLU A 615 5.02 16.14 -22.67
CA GLU A 615 4.83 16.20 -21.21
C GLU A 615 4.33 14.87 -20.64
N ARG A 616 3.45 14.16 -21.36
CA ARG A 616 3.03 12.79 -21.00
C ARG A 616 4.23 11.85 -21.00
N GLN A 617 5.06 11.90 -22.04
CA GLN A 617 6.25 11.05 -22.12
C GLN A 617 7.21 11.30 -20.96
N VAL A 618 7.37 12.55 -20.50
CA VAL A 618 8.17 12.88 -19.31
C VAL A 618 7.66 12.16 -18.06
N ILE A 619 6.34 12.08 -17.87
CA ILE A 619 5.74 11.33 -16.76
C ILE A 619 6.03 9.84 -16.91
N GLU A 620 5.81 9.28 -18.09
CA GLU A 620 6.02 7.85 -18.37
C GLU A 620 7.49 7.43 -18.17
N ASP A 621 8.42 8.19 -18.73
CA ASP A 621 9.87 7.97 -18.59
C ASP A 621 10.31 8.16 -17.14
N PHE A 622 9.69 9.07 -16.40
CA PHE A 622 9.92 9.20 -14.97
C PHE A 622 9.46 7.97 -14.22
N LEU A 623 8.22 7.54 -14.38
CA LEU A 623 7.68 6.39 -13.64
C LEU A 623 8.34 5.07 -14.05
N ALA A 624 8.77 4.91 -15.29
CA ALA A 624 9.53 3.73 -15.72
C ALA A 624 10.90 3.60 -15.00
N ARG A 625 11.45 4.69 -14.46
CA ARG A 625 12.71 4.69 -13.70
C ARG A 625 12.54 4.29 -12.22
N TYR A 626 11.33 4.28 -11.67
CA TYR A 626 11.06 4.07 -10.23
C TYR A 626 9.91 3.11 -9.98
#